data_AF-A0A1F8EDE9-F1
#
_entry.id   AF-A0A1F8EDE9-F1
#
_cell.length_a   1.000
_cell.length_b   1.000
_cell.length_c   1.000
_cell.angle_alpha   90.00
_cell.angle_beta   90.00
_cell.angle_gamma   90.00
#
_symmetry.space_group_name_H-M   'P 1'
#
loop_
_entity.id
_entity.type
_entity.pdbx_description
1 polymer ?
#
loop_
_entity_poly.entity_id
_entity_poly.type
_entity_poly.pdbx_seq_one_letter_code
_entity_poly.pdbx_strand_id
1 'polypeptide(L)'
;MENINVWLVILGVSLAWGLLHHKAGYYADMNKHNEAFKFLEFWRCCLNYFIALVVAYYFVSIRWGYINQGGNLYIGDFILGTIFLIGIFGWLPYFIKNITEGISAIFTKLFTK
;
A
#
# COMPACT_ATOMS: atom_id res chain seq x y z
N MET A 1 2.07 24.42 11.08
CA MET A 1 1.11 23.62 11.88
C MET A 1 0.13 22.85 10.99
N GLU A 2 -0.29 23.36 9.82
CA GLU A 2 -1.24 22.65 8.94
C GLU A 2 -0.77 21.28 8.44
N ASN A 3 0.53 21.11 8.14
CA ASN A 3 1.05 19.83 7.64
C ASN A 3 1.00 18.69 8.66
N ILE A 4 1.14 18.96 9.97
CA ILE A 4 1.21 17.87 10.96
C ILE A 4 -0.15 17.20 11.17
N ASN A 5 -1.23 17.98 11.04
CA ASN A 5 -2.60 17.48 11.16
C ASN A 5 -2.93 16.48 10.04
N VAL A 6 -2.45 16.73 8.81
CA VAL A 6 -2.65 15.82 7.68
C VAL A 6 -1.98 14.47 7.95
N TRP A 7 -0.74 14.47 8.43
CA TRP A 7 -0.02 13.24 8.75
C TRP A 7 -0.70 12.44 9.86
N LEU A 8 -1.22 13.13 10.88
CA LEU A 8 -2.01 12.49 11.93
C LEU A 8 -3.31 11.89 11.41
N VAL A 9 -3.99 12.56 10.47
CA VAL A 9 -5.19 12.03 9.82
C VAL A 9 -4.86 10.80 8.97
N ILE A 10 -3.81 10.86 8.14
CA ILE A 10 -3.37 9.73 7.31
C ILE A 10 -3.05 8.52 8.20
N LEU A 11 -2.34 8.74 9.30
CA LEU A 11 -1.97 7.69 10.25
C LEU A 11 -3.19 7.15 11.01
N GLY A 12 -4.12 8.01 11.44
CA GLY A 12 -5.35 7.60 12.10
C GLY A 12 -6.26 6.77 11.19
N VAL A 13 -6.45 7.22 9.94
CA VAL A 13 -7.28 6.51 8.95
C VAL A 13 -6.62 5.19 8.53
N SER A 14 -5.30 5.15 8.33
CA SER A 14 -4.61 3.90 7.96
C SER A 14 -4.71 2.84 9.05
N LEU A 15 -4.59 3.23 10.33
CA LEU A 15 -4.78 2.34 11.47
C LEU A 15 -6.21 1.85 11.57
N ALA A 16 -7.21 2.74 11.43
CA ALA A 16 -8.62 2.38 11.47
C ALA A 16 -8.97 1.40 10.35
N TRP A 17 -8.51 1.66 9.13
CA TRP A 17 -8.77 0.79 7.98
C TRP A 17 -8.01 -0.53 8.08
N GLY A 18 -6.78 -0.51 8.58
CA GLY A 18 -6.00 -1.71 8.86
C GLY A 18 -6.69 -2.61 9.90
N LEU A 19 -7.26 -2.02 10.96
CA LEU A 19 -8.06 -2.75 11.96
C LEU A 19 -9.32 -3.36 11.34
N LEU A 20 -10.03 -2.60 10.50
CA LEU A 20 -11.24 -3.08 9.82
C LEU A 20 -10.92 -4.23 8.85
N HIS A 21 -9.88 -4.11 8.03
CA HIS A 21 -9.47 -5.15 7.11
C HIS A 21 -9.00 -6.41 7.86
N HIS A 22 -8.16 -6.25 8.88
CA HIS A 22 -7.71 -7.36 9.73
C HIS A 22 -8.91 -8.10 10.35
N LYS A 23 -9.94 -7.38 10.79
CA LYS A 23 -11.19 -7.98 11.31
C LYS A 23 -12.06 -8.61 10.23
N ALA A 24 -12.13 -8.02 9.03
CA ALA A 24 -12.98 -8.48 7.94
C ALA A 24 -12.43 -9.71 7.21
N GLY A 25 -11.11 -9.84 7.10
CA GLY A 25 -10.48 -10.84 6.22
C GLY A 25 -10.16 -12.18 6.87
N TYR A 26 -10.04 -12.29 8.20
CA TYR A 26 -9.18 -13.36 8.75
C TYR A 26 -9.63 -14.04 10.06
N TYR A 27 -10.91 -13.94 10.43
CA TYR A 27 -11.46 -14.78 11.51
C TYR A 27 -12.06 -16.11 11.02
N ALA A 28 -12.05 -16.38 9.72
CA ALA A 28 -12.69 -17.59 9.18
C ALA A 28 -11.81 -18.86 9.20
N ASP A 29 -10.46 -18.76 9.21
CA ASP A 29 -9.64 -19.98 8.95
C ASP A 29 -8.31 -20.12 9.73
N MET A 30 -7.97 -19.21 10.66
CA MET A 30 -6.63 -19.20 11.29
C MET A 30 -6.63 -19.28 12.82
N ASN A 31 -7.47 -20.14 13.39
CA ASN A 31 -7.46 -20.48 14.83
C ASN A 31 -6.17 -21.21 15.32
N LYS A 32 -5.04 -21.16 14.60
CA LYS A 32 -3.81 -21.89 14.97
C LYS A 32 -2.49 -21.10 14.94
N HIS A 33 -2.45 -19.84 14.51
CA HIS A 33 -1.18 -19.11 14.41
C HIS A 33 -0.97 -18.04 15.48
N ASN A 34 0.25 -18.07 16.04
CA ASN A 34 0.87 -17.25 17.08
C ASN A 34 0.46 -15.77 17.04
N GLU A 35 0.27 -15.15 18.21
CA GLU A 35 -0.11 -13.73 18.35
C GLU A 35 0.85 -12.78 17.62
N ALA A 36 2.14 -13.14 17.54
CA ALA A 36 3.12 -12.38 16.77
C ALA A 36 2.78 -12.29 15.28
N PHE A 37 2.25 -13.35 14.66
CA PHE A 37 1.84 -13.32 13.25
C PHE A 37 0.60 -12.42 13.04
N LYS A 38 -0.35 -12.45 13.97
CA LYS A 38 -1.54 -11.57 13.93
C LYS A 38 -1.13 -10.10 14.02
N PHE A 39 -0.18 -9.78 14.89
CA PHE A 39 0.36 -8.44 15.03
C PHE A 39 1.06 -7.96 13.75
N LEU A 40 1.91 -8.80 13.15
CA LEU A 40 2.59 -8.48 11.88
C LEU A 40 1.59 -8.27 10.74
N GLU A 41 0.56 -9.10 10.67
CA GLU A 41 -0.50 -9.00 9.66
C GLU A 41 -1.29 -7.70 9.80
N PHE A 42 -1.67 -7.33 11.03
CA PHE A 42 -2.29 -6.04 11.30
C PHE A 42 -1.42 -4.87 10.82
N TRP A 43 -0.14 -4.87 11.16
CA TRP A 43 0.80 -3.83 10.72
C TRP A 43 0.97 -3.80 9.21
N ARG A 44 0.97 -4.96 8.56
CA ARG A 44 1.03 -5.08 7.10
C ARG A 44 -0.17 -4.40 6.44
N CYS A 45 -1.39 -4.62 6.94
CA CYS A 45 -2.59 -3.93 6.47
C CYS A 45 -2.49 -2.42 6.70
N CYS A 46 -2.05 -1.99 7.89
CA CYS A 46 -1.88 -0.57 8.20
C CYS A 46 -0.88 0.13 7.26
N LEU A 47 0.27 -0.49 7.01
CA LEU A 47 1.29 0.05 6.12
C LEU A 47 0.79 0.14 4.67
N ASN A 48 0.06 -0.86 4.21
CA ASN A 48 -0.57 -0.82 2.89
C ASN A 48 -1.48 0.42 2.75
N TYR A 49 -2.39 0.64 3.70
CA TYR A 49 -3.31 1.78 3.66
C TYR A 49 -2.60 3.12 3.86
N PHE A 50 -1.55 3.14 4.68
CA PHE A 50 -0.71 4.31 4.86
C PHE A 50 -0.07 4.73 3.53
N ILE A 51 0.56 3.79 2.81
CA ILE A 51 1.17 4.08 1.51
C ILE A 51 0.11 4.55 0.52
N ALA A 52 -1.06 3.90 0.46
CA ALA A 52 -2.15 4.31 -0.43
C ALA A 52 -2.61 5.76 -0.14
N LEU A 53 -2.81 6.11 1.13
CA LEU A 53 -3.23 7.45 1.54
C LEU A 53 -2.15 8.52 1.30
N VAL A 54 -0.86 8.19 1.46
CA VAL A 54 0.24 9.10 1.12
C VAL A 54 0.26 9.37 -0.38
N VAL A 55 0.07 8.35 -1.20
CA VAL A 55 -0.01 8.52 -2.65
C VAL A 55 -1.25 9.34 -3.03
N ALA A 56 -2.39 9.07 -2.41
CA ALA A 56 -3.61 9.84 -2.61
C ALA A 56 -3.39 11.33 -2.27
N TYR A 57 -2.75 11.60 -1.13
CA TYR A 57 -2.42 12.96 -0.70
C TYR A 57 -1.50 13.65 -1.71
N TYR A 58 -0.46 12.97 -2.20
CA TYR A 58 0.41 13.48 -3.26
C TYR A 58 -0.38 13.86 -4.52
N PHE A 59 -1.30 13.00 -4.96
CA PHE A 59 -2.12 13.29 -6.14
C PHE A 59 -3.02 14.49 -5.91
N VAL A 60 -3.73 14.56 -4.79
CA VAL A 60 -4.67 15.65 -4.51
C VAL A 60 -3.94 16.99 -4.31
N SER A 61 -2.86 17.00 -3.54
CA SER A 61 -2.18 18.24 -3.15
C SER A 61 -1.25 18.79 -4.22
N ILE A 62 -0.64 17.92 -5.04
CA ILE A 62 0.41 18.33 -5.99
C ILE A 62 -0.05 18.07 -7.42
N ARG A 63 -0.35 16.82 -7.78
CA ARG A 63 -0.55 16.47 -9.20
C ARG A 63 -1.88 16.96 -9.76
N TRP A 64 -2.95 16.94 -8.99
CA TRP A 64 -4.29 17.35 -9.44
C TRP A 64 -4.30 18.81 -9.90
N GLY A 65 -3.70 19.70 -9.09
CA GLY A 65 -3.55 21.11 -9.46
C GLY A 65 -2.70 21.29 -10.73
N TYR A 66 -1.60 20.55 -10.85
CA TYR A 66 -0.73 20.60 -12.02
C TYR A 66 -1.43 20.12 -13.30
N ILE A 67 -2.20 19.04 -13.23
CA ILE A 67 -2.95 18.49 -14.37
C ILE A 67 -4.03 19.49 -14.83
N ASN A 68 -4.75 20.10 -13.89
CA ASN A 68 -5.78 21.10 -14.22
C ASN A 68 -5.21 22.36 -14.89
N GLN A 69 -3.92 22.64 -14.72
CA GLN A 69 -3.21 23.74 -15.37
C GLN A 69 -2.63 23.33 -16.75
N GLY A 70 -2.96 22.14 -17.26
CA GLY A 70 -2.45 21.63 -18.54
C GLY A 70 -1.08 20.95 -18.45
N GLY A 71 -0.65 20.58 -17.24
CA GLY A 71 0.61 19.89 -17.02
C GLY A 71 0.64 18.48 -17.59
N ASN A 72 1.82 18.03 -18.02
CA ASN A 72 2.00 16.69 -18.60
C ASN A 72 1.92 15.57 -17.56
N LEU A 73 1.35 14.44 -17.95
CA LEU A 73 1.40 13.19 -17.19
C LEU A 73 2.72 12.46 -17.47
N TYR A 74 3.37 12.00 -16.41
CA TYR A 74 4.60 11.23 -16.49
C TYR A 74 4.32 9.76 -16.17
N ILE A 75 5.22 8.88 -16.61
CA ILE A 75 5.18 7.44 -16.27
C ILE A 75 5.14 7.24 -14.74
N GLY A 76 5.81 8.11 -13.98
CA GLY A 76 5.76 8.09 -12.51
C GLY A 76 4.34 8.23 -11.95
N ASP A 77 3.48 9.04 -12.57
CA ASP A 77 2.08 9.18 -12.13
C ASP A 77 1.29 7.90 -12.39
N PHE A 78 1.57 7.23 -13.51
CA PHE A 78 0.92 5.96 -13.81
C PHE A 78 1.31 4.88 -12.80
N ILE A 79 2.59 4.83 -12.43
CA ILE A 79 3.10 3.91 -11.39
C ILE A 79 2.46 4.22 -10.04
N LEU A 80 2.46 5.48 -9.62
CA LEU A 80 1.85 5.90 -8.36
C LEU A 80 0.34 5.64 -8.34
N GLY A 81 -0.37 5.91 -9.44
CA GLY A 81 -1.80 5.60 -9.58
C GLY A 81 -2.07 4.09 -9.45
N THR A 82 -1.20 3.25 -10.01
CA THR A 82 -1.28 1.79 -9.87
C THR A 82 -1.06 1.35 -8.42
N ILE A 83 -0.03 1.90 -7.75
CA ILE A 83 0.23 1.64 -6.32
C ILE A 83 -0.96 2.06 -5.46
N PHE A 84 -1.58 3.21 -5.76
CA PHE A 84 -2.77 3.68 -5.08
C PHE A 84 -3.92 2.70 -5.24
N LEU A 85 -4.28 2.32 -6.49
CA LEU A 85 -5.37 1.39 -6.75
C LEU A 85 -5.17 0.06 -6.03
N ILE A 86 -3.98 -0.54 -6.15
CA ILE A 86 -3.63 -1.80 -5.48
C ILE A 86 -3.68 -1.64 -3.95
N GLY A 87 -3.22 -0.49 -3.44
CA GLY A 87 -3.20 -0.16 -2.02
C GLY A 87 -4.60 -0.01 -1.42
N ILE A 88 -5.55 0.63 -2.09
CA ILE A 88 -6.93 0.80 -1.57
C ILE A 88 -7.61 -0.57 -1.37
N PHE A 89 -7.33 -1.54 -2.24
CA PHE A 89 -7.85 -2.90 -2.13
C PHE A 89 -7.13 -3.77 -1.09
N GLY A 90 -6.03 -3.29 -0.49
CA GLY A 90 -5.28 -4.07 0.49
C GLY A 90 -4.28 -5.06 -0.12
N TRP A 91 -4.02 -4.97 -1.42
CA TRP A 91 -3.30 -6.02 -2.16
C TRP A 91 -1.82 -5.70 -2.39
N LEU A 92 -1.33 -4.56 -1.91
CA LEU A 92 0.04 -4.11 -2.13
C LEU A 92 1.09 -5.11 -1.62
N PRO A 93 0.94 -5.73 -0.42
CA PRO A 93 1.92 -6.71 0.06
C PRO A 93 1.98 -7.96 -0.81
N TYR A 94 0.83 -8.44 -1.31
CA TYR A 94 0.75 -9.60 -2.21
C TYR A 94 1.40 -9.29 -3.57
N PHE A 95 1.15 -8.09 -4.09
CA PHE A 95 1.76 -7.63 -5.32
C PHE A 95 3.29 -7.55 -5.21
N ILE A 96 3.83 -6.97 -4.13
CA ILE A 96 5.27 -6.90 -3.86
C ILE A 96 5.88 -8.30 -3.74
N LYS A 97 5.19 -9.22 -3.04
CA LYS A 97 5.62 -10.62 -2.92
C LYS A 97 5.74 -11.28 -4.30
N ASN A 98 4.69 -11.18 -5.11
CA ASN A 98 4.67 -11.76 -6.46
C ASN A 98 5.78 -11.19 -7.36
N ILE A 99 6.04 -9.88 -7.28
CA ILE A 99 7.16 -9.26 -7.99
C ILE A 99 8.49 -9.84 -7.52
N THR A 100 8.71 -9.90 -6.20
CA THR A 100 9.96 -10.40 -5.62
C THR A 100 10.22 -11.85 -6.03
N GLU A 101 9.19 -12.70 -5.98
CA GLU A 101 9.27 -14.10 -6.41
C GLU A 101 9.54 -14.23 -7.91
N GLY A 102 8.86 -13.44 -8.74
CA GLY A 102 9.08 -13.41 -10.19
C GLY A 102 10.52 -12.99 -10.55
N ILE A 103 11.04 -11.95 -9.88
CA ILE A 103 12.43 -11.51 -10.02
C ILE A 103 13.38 -12.64 -9.60
N SER A 104 13.16 -13.24 -8.42
CA SER A 104 13.99 -14.34 -7.94
C SER A 104 14.05 -15.50 -8.94
N ALA A 105 12.91 -15.90 -9.51
CA ALA A 105 12.85 -16.97 -10.51
C ALA A 105 13.63 -16.64 -11.80
N ILE A 106 13.59 -15.37 -12.26
CA ILE A 106 14.38 -14.91 -13.41
C ILE A 106 15.88 -15.00 -13.09
N PHE A 107 16.28 -14.50 -11.94
CA PHE A 107 17.68 -14.53 -11.49
C PHE A 107 18.18 -15.96 -11.34
N THR A 108 17.41 -16.86 -10.73
CA THR A 108 17.78 -18.28 -10.65
C THR A 108 18.00 -18.88 -12.03
N LYS A 109 17.18 -18.57 -13.03
CA LYS A 109 17.39 -19.05 -14.41
C LYS A 109 18.61 -18.45 -15.11
N LEU A 110 18.97 -17.21 -14.80
CA LEU A 110 20.13 -16.53 -15.40
C LEU A 110 21.47 -16.94 -14.76
N PHE A 111 21.48 -17.18 -13.45
CA PHE A 111 22.70 -17.47 -12.68
C PHE A 111 22.96 -18.97 -12.47
N THR A 112 21.98 -19.86 -12.74
CA THR A 112 22.17 -21.32 -12.69
C THR A 112 22.57 -21.87 -14.06
N LYS A 113 23.53 -21.22 -14.74
CA LYS A 113 24.15 -21.69 -15.98
C LYS A 113 25.59 -22.11 -15.72
#